data_AF-I6RHU3-F1
#
_entry.id   AF-I6RHU3-F1
#
_cell.length_a   1.000
_cell.length_b   1.000
_cell.length_c   1.000
_cell.angle_alpha   90.00
_cell.angle_beta   90.00
_cell.angle_gamma   90.00
#
_symmetry.space_group_name_H-M   'P 1'
#
loop_
_entity.id
_entity.type
_entity.pdbx_description
1 polymer ?
#
loop_
_entity_poly.entity_id
_entity_poly.type
_entity_poly.pdbx_seq_one_letter_code
_entity_poly.pdbx_strand_id
1 'polypeptide(L)'
;QACGQCANVCPTSSITEVLDYKKVESEIQNKDKIVIFTTSPAVRVSLGEEFNMVDGSFVEGKMVSLLRKLGANYVLDTNFAADLTIVEESSELIERIKTNNKPLPQFTSCCPSWVKYVETFHPDILDNISTSKSPIGMQGPTIKTYFAKKMGIDPAKIVNVALTPCTAKKFEIKRDEMNASGIFHNLEGMRDMDYVITTRELATWAKENNIEFNSLEVSPYDELMGESSGAGVIFAN
;
A
#
# COMPACT_ATOMS: atom_id res chain seq x y z
N GLN A 1 12.13 13.92 -2.11
CA GLN A 1 11.89 12.51 -1.75
C GLN A 1 10.47 12.24 -1.21
N ALA A 2 9.72 13.25 -0.72
CA ALA A 2 8.33 13.10 -0.23
C ALA A 2 8.15 12.08 0.94
N CYS A 3 9.17 11.90 1.78
CA CYS A 3 9.14 10.93 2.88
C CYS A 3 8.21 11.31 4.06
N GLY A 4 7.71 12.55 4.10
CA GLY A 4 6.76 12.99 5.12
C GLY A 4 7.36 13.29 6.50
N GLN A 5 8.67 13.16 6.69
CA GLN A 5 9.31 13.37 8.00
C GLN A 5 9.12 14.80 8.53
N CYS A 6 9.16 15.81 7.65
CA CYS A 6 8.89 17.20 8.03
C CYS A 6 7.46 17.42 8.55
N ALA A 7 6.48 16.71 8.00
CA ALA A 7 5.09 16.76 8.49
C ALA A 7 4.98 16.09 9.86
N ASN A 8 5.69 14.97 10.06
CA ASN A 8 5.62 14.20 11.31
C ASN A 8 6.16 14.97 12.54
N VAL A 9 7.17 15.82 12.34
CA VAL A 9 7.79 16.61 13.42
C VAL A 9 7.21 18.02 13.55
N CYS A 10 6.22 18.39 12.73
CA CYS A 10 5.68 19.75 12.71
C CYS A 10 4.78 19.99 13.94
N PRO A 11 5.19 20.85 14.90
CA PRO A 11 4.44 21.02 16.16
C PRO A 11 3.13 21.79 15.98
N THR A 12 3.00 22.55 14.89
CA THR A 12 1.89 23.48 14.63
C THR A 12 0.96 23.00 13.52
N SER A 13 1.17 21.78 12.99
CA SER A 13 0.45 21.27 11.82
C SER A 13 0.50 22.20 10.60
N SER A 14 1.58 23.00 10.47
CA SER A 14 1.79 23.88 9.31
C SER A 14 2.23 23.12 8.06
N ILE A 15 2.78 21.93 8.24
CA ILE A 15 3.12 20.99 7.17
C ILE A 15 2.22 19.78 7.33
N THR A 16 1.33 19.57 6.38
CA THR A 16 0.40 18.43 6.35
C THR A 16 0.58 17.61 5.09
N GLU A 17 0.09 16.38 5.13
CA GLU A 17 0.00 15.54 3.95
C GLU A 17 -1.18 15.89 3.05
N VAL A 18 -1.06 15.55 1.78
CA VAL A 18 -2.17 15.69 0.83
C VAL A 18 -3.21 14.62 1.14
N LEU A 19 -4.39 15.07 1.57
CA LEU A 19 -5.51 14.22 1.93
C LEU A 19 -6.20 13.70 0.66
N ASP A 20 -6.30 12.38 0.52
CA ASP A 20 -7.02 11.67 -0.54
C ASP A 20 -8.23 10.88 0.00
N TYR A 21 -8.38 10.71 1.33
CA TYR A 21 -9.51 9.93 1.89
C TYR A 21 -10.90 10.46 1.49
N LYS A 22 -11.06 11.77 1.25
CA LYS A 22 -12.32 12.35 0.74
C LYS A 22 -12.67 11.88 -0.68
N LYS A 23 -11.66 11.61 -1.51
CA LYS A 23 -11.87 11.02 -2.84
C LYS A 23 -12.32 9.57 -2.69
N VAL A 24 -11.66 8.82 -1.81
CA VAL A 24 -12.05 7.43 -1.49
C VAL A 24 -13.47 7.37 -0.91
N GLU A 25 -13.82 8.28 -0.01
CA GLU A 25 -15.18 8.42 0.54
C GLU A 25 -16.22 8.62 -0.58
N SER A 26 -15.89 9.41 -1.60
CA SER A 26 -16.77 9.62 -2.76
C SER A 26 -16.92 8.35 -3.62
N GLU A 27 -15.84 7.57 -3.79
CA GLU A 27 -15.87 6.30 -4.53
C GLU A 27 -16.69 5.24 -3.80
N ILE A 28 -16.64 5.19 -2.47
CA ILE A 28 -17.46 4.27 -1.66
C ILE A 28 -18.97 4.56 -1.82
N GLN A 29 -19.34 5.82 -2.01
CA GLN A 29 -20.75 6.18 -2.24
C GLN A 29 -21.24 5.73 -3.63
N ASN A 30 -20.34 5.41 -4.56
CA ASN A 30 -20.68 4.94 -5.88
C ASN A 30 -20.96 3.42 -5.89
N LYS A 31 -22.24 3.06 -6.00
CA LYS A 31 -22.71 1.66 -6.00
C LYS A 31 -22.20 0.81 -7.18
N ASP A 32 -21.72 1.44 -8.24
CA ASP A 32 -21.15 0.73 -9.40
C ASP A 32 -19.67 0.37 -9.19
N LYS A 33 -19.04 0.90 -8.15
CA LYS A 33 -17.63 0.66 -7.82
C LYS A 33 -17.49 -0.41 -6.74
N ILE A 34 -16.36 -1.10 -6.81
CA ILE A 34 -15.92 -2.09 -5.82
C ILE A 34 -14.64 -1.56 -5.22
N VAL A 35 -14.75 -1.03 -4.00
CA VAL A 35 -13.63 -0.43 -3.28
C VAL A 35 -12.90 -1.49 -2.48
N ILE A 36 -11.63 -1.70 -2.82
CA ILE A 36 -10.73 -2.67 -2.19
C ILE A 36 -9.65 -1.92 -1.44
N PHE A 37 -9.47 -2.24 -0.17
CA PHE A 37 -8.37 -1.73 0.63
C PHE A 37 -7.27 -2.78 0.78
N THR A 38 -6.02 -2.36 0.65
CA THR A 38 -4.84 -3.16 1.03
C THR A 38 -4.08 -2.45 2.13
N THR A 39 -3.85 -3.12 3.26
CA THR A 39 -3.25 -2.47 4.43
C THR A 39 -1.79 -2.85 4.61
N SER A 40 -0.90 -1.87 4.76
CA SER A 40 0.52 -2.10 5.02
C SER A 40 0.76 -2.62 6.44
N PRO A 41 1.81 -3.43 6.69
CA PRO A 41 2.06 -4.05 8.00
C PRO A 41 2.12 -3.03 9.14
N ALA A 42 2.89 -1.96 9.01
CA ALA A 42 3.07 -0.96 10.07
C ALA A 42 1.79 -0.19 10.48
N VAL A 43 0.71 -0.23 9.69
CA VAL A 43 -0.54 0.46 10.07
C VAL A 43 -1.20 -0.23 11.27
N ARG A 44 -1.13 -1.56 11.33
CA ARG A 44 -1.79 -2.35 12.39
C ARG A 44 -1.16 -2.21 13.78
N VAL A 45 0.01 -1.56 13.87
CA VAL A 45 0.70 -1.29 15.15
C VAL A 45 0.74 0.20 15.50
N SER A 46 0.40 1.10 14.55
CA SER A 46 0.43 2.56 14.76
C SER A 46 -0.97 3.19 14.83
N LEU A 47 -1.99 2.58 14.19
CA LEU A 47 -3.34 3.15 14.14
C LEU A 47 -3.96 3.31 15.54
N GLY A 48 -3.63 2.44 16.50
CA GLY A 48 -4.19 2.50 17.85
C GLY A 48 -3.84 3.78 18.62
N GLU A 49 -2.67 4.37 18.35
CA GLU A 49 -2.20 5.60 19.00
C GLU A 49 -3.17 6.78 18.76
N GLU A 50 -3.74 6.85 17.55
CA GLU A 50 -4.75 7.84 17.18
C GLU A 50 -6.07 7.74 17.96
N PHE A 51 -6.29 6.61 18.64
CA PHE A 51 -7.48 6.33 19.44
C PHE A 51 -7.15 6.17 20.94
N ASN A 52 -6.03 6.76 21.38
CA ASN A 52 -5.53 6.75 22.77
C ASN A 52 -5.22 5.35 23.31
N MET A 53 -4.90 4.40 22.43
CA MET A 53 -4.33 3.12 22.86
C MET A 53 -2.82 3.29 23.09
N VAL A 54 -2.21 2.32 23.78
CA VAL A 54 -0.76 2.32 24.05
C VAL A 54 0.02 2.21 22.74
N ASP A 55 1.12 2.95 22.61
CA ASP A 55 2.04 2.89 21.47
C ASP A 55 2.42 1.44 21.13
N GLY A 56 2.36 1.10 19.84
CA GLY A 56 2.60 -0.27 19.37
C GLY A 56 1.45 -1.26 19.61
N SER A 57 0.27 -0.81 20.04
CA SER A 57 -0.92 -1.68 20.17
C SER A 57 -1.26 -2.36 18.84
N PHE A 58 -1.37 -3.69 18.86
CA PHE A 58 -1.75 -4.48 17.70
C PHE A 58 -3.27 -4.43 17.47
N VAL A 59 -3.71 -3.74 16.42
CA VAL A 59 -5.12 -3.41 16.14
C VAL A 59 -5.61 -3.91 14.78
N GLU A 60 -5.00 -4.96 14.23
CA GLU A 60 -5.32 -5.51 12.90
C GLU A 60 -6.82 -5.76 12.69
N GLY A 61 -7.43 -6.59 13.54
CA GLY A 61 -8.84 -6.94 13.37
C GLY A 61 -9.79 -5.74 13.51
N LYS A 62 -9.44 -4.75 14.35
CA LYS A 62 -10.22 -3.51 14.48
C LYS A 62 -10.03 -2.58 13.29
N MET A 63 -8.81 -2.52 12.73
CA MET A 63 -8.52 -1.80 11.49
C MET A 63 -9.35 -2.34 10.32
N VAL A 64 -9.42 -3.66 10.18
CA VAL A 64 -10.26 -4.30 9.15
C VAL A 64 -11.73 -3.99 9.37
N SER A 65 -12.23 -4.11 10.61
CA SER A 65 -13.62 -3.76 10.94
C SER A 65 -13.94 -2.29 10.68
N LEU A 66 -12.99 -1.39 10.94
CA LEU A 66 -13.14 0.03 10.67
C LEU A 66 -13.31 0.28 9.16
N LEU A 67 -12.45 -0.31 8.32
CA LEU A 67 -12.54 -0.17 6.86
C LEU A 67 -13.87 -0.71 6.32
N ARG A 68 -14.34 -1.85 6.83
CA ARG A 68 -15.67 -2.40 6.47
C ARG A 68 -16.80 -1.48 6.90
N LYS A 69 -16.73 -0.92 8.12
CA LYS A 69 -17.72 0.04 8.63
C LYS A 69 -17.76 1.34 7.82
N LEU A 70 -16.62 1.75 7.26
CA LEU A 70 -16.49 2.89 6.35
C LEU A 70 -16.96 2.58 4.92
N GLY A 71 -17.26 1.32 4.59
CA GLY A 71 -17.86 0.91 3.31
C GLY A 71 -16.93 0.16 2.35
N ALA A 72 -15.79 -0.36 2.82
CA ALA A 72 -14.95 -1.24 2.02
C ALA A 72 -15.72 -2.50 1.55
N ASN A 73 -15.61 -2.85 0.27
CA ASN A 73 -16.15 -4.12 -0.24
C ASN A 73 -15.22 -5.28 0.08
N TYR A 74 -13.90 -5.05 -0.02
CA TYR A 74 -12.87 -6.01 0.35
C TYR A 74 -11.73 -5.33 1.12
N VAL A 75 -11.15 -6.05 2.07
CA VAL A 75 -9.99 -5.65 2.86
C VAL A 75 -8.95 -6.78 2.81
N LEU A 76 -7.82 -6.50 2.19
CA LEU A 76 -6.72 -7.42 1.89
C LEU A 76 -5.44 -7.01 2.62
N ASP A 77 -4.49 -7.93 2.74
CA ASP A 77 -3.21 -7.66 3.40
C ASP A 77 -2.10 -7.41 2.36
N THR A 78 -1.39 -6.29 2.49
CA THR A 78 -0.23 -6.00 1.61
C THR A 78 0.91 -6.98 1.87
N ASN A 79 0.94 -7.66 3.01
CA ASN A 79 1.96 -8.66 3.32
C ASN A 79 1.99 -9.80 2.30
N PHE A 80 0.85 -10.15 1.69
CA PHE A 80 0.81 -11.10 0.58
C PHE A 80 1.73 -10.65 -0.57
N ALA A 81 1.67 -9.37 -0.95
CA ALA A 81 2.54 -8.81 -1.98
C ALA A 81 3.97 -8.56 -1.48
N ALA A 82 4.17 -8.42 -0.18
CA ALA A 82 5.50 -8.37 0.40
C ALA A 82 6.20 -9.71 0.17
N ASP A 83 5.52 -10.84 0.38
CA ASP A 83 6.05 -12.16 0.04
C ASP A 83 6.36 -12.28 -1.46
N LEU A 84 5.48 -11.77 -2.35
CA LEU A 84 5.77 -11.71 -3.79
C LEU A 84 7.04 -10.90 -4.08
N THR A 85 7.20 -9.75 -3.42
CA THR A 85 8.38 -8.90 -3.57
C THR A 85 9.64 -9.65 -3.15
N ILE A 86 9.59 -10.37 -2.03
CA ILE A 86 10.72 -11.18 -1.56
C ILE A 86 11.06 -12.30 -2.54
N VAL A 87 10.06 -12.99 -3.09
CA VAL A 87 10.29 -14.06 -4.09
C VAL A 87 11.03 -13.51 -5.31
N GLU A 88 10.56 -12.40 -5.88
CA GLU A 88 11.17 -11.79 -7.07
C GLU A 88 12.54 -11.20 -6.76
N GLU A 89 12.66 -10.40 -5.69
CA GLU A 89 13.89 -9.70 -5.33
C GLU A 89 15.02 -10.65 -4.89
N SER A 90 14.67 -11.74 -4.21
CA SER A 90 15.62 -12.79 -3.84
C SER A 90 16.04 -13.63 -5.04
N SER A 91 15.11 -13.93 -5.95
CA SER A 91 15.42 -14.64 -7.20
C SER A 91 16.35 -13.80 -8.07
N GLU A 92 16.09 -12.50 -8.19
CA GLU A 92 16.98 -11.56 -8.86
C GLU A 92 18.36 -11.57 -8.21
N LEU A 93 18.47 -11.47 -6.88
CA LEU A 93 19.75 -11.50 -6.19
C LEU A 93 20.54 -12.78 -6.46
N ILE A 94 19.88 -13.93 -6.41
CA ILE A 94 20.51 -15.23 -6.70
C ILE A 94 21.02 -15.26 -8.15
N GLU A 95 20.25 -14.73 -9.09
CA GLU A 95 20.66 -14.63 -10.50
C GLU A 95 21.88 -13.73 -10.67
N ARG A 96 21.88 -12.55 -10.04
CA ARG A 96 23.03 -11.61 -10.09
C ARG A 96 24.31 -12.27 -9.58
N ILE A 97 24.23 -12.99 -8.45
CA ILE A 97 25.38 -13.70 -7.86
C ILE A 97 25.89 -14.84 -8.76
N LYS A 98 24.97 -15.61 -9.37
CA LYS A 98 25.36 -16.79 -10.17
C LYS A 98 25.88 -16.43 -11.55
N THR A 99 25.34 -15.39 -12.16
CA THR A 99 25.59 -15.07 -13.57
C THR A 99 26.46 -13.83 -13.76
N ASN A 100 26.60 -12.98 -12.74
CA ASN A 100 27.20 -11.65 -12.84
C ASN A 100 26.56 -10.80 -13.97
N ASN A 101 25.28 -10.99 -14.26
CA ASN A 101 24.56 -10.26 -15.32
C ASN A 101 24.22 -8.79 -14.96
N LYS A 102 24.29 -8.42 -13.68
CA LYS A 102 24.02 -7.06 -13.15
C LYS A 102 24.97 -6.74 -11.99
N PRO A 103 25.19 -5.44 -11.68
CA PRO A 103 26.13 -5.05 -10.64
C PRO A 103 25.68 -5.44 -9.23
N LEU A 104 26.69 -5.64 -8.37
CA LEU A 104 26.56 -5.81 -6.92
C LEU A 104 27.21 -4.60 -6.21
N PRO A 105 26.72 -4.21 -5.01
CA PRO A 105 25.61 -4.81 -4.25
C PRO A 105 24.24 -4.54 -4.89
N GLN A 106 23.27 -5.44 -4.69
CA GLN A 106 21.87 -5.15 -5.02
C GLN A 106 21.26 -4.27 -3.93
N PHE A 107 20.64 -3.15 -4.31
CA PHE A 107 19.88 -2.29 -3.42
C PHE A 107 18.39 -2.56 -3.56
N THR A 108 17.64 -2.41 -2.47
CA THR A 108 16.19 -2.58 -2.49
C THR A 108 15.50 -1.44 -3.25
N SER A 109 14.33 -1.73 -3.80
CA SER A 109 13.52 -0.81 -4.61
C SER A 109 12.17 -0.44 -3.97
N CYS A 110 11.83 -1.04 -2.83
CA CYS A 110 10.48 -0.97 -2.26
C CYS A 110 10.11 0.37 -1.62
N CYS A 111 11.12 1.19 -1.26
CA CYS A 111 10.94 2.53 -0.69
C CYS A 111 10.99 3.60 -1.80
N PRO A 112 9.87 4.26 -2.15
CA PRO A 112 9.85 5.24 -3.24
C PRO A 112 10.66 6.51 -2.93
N SER A 113 10.80 6.87 -1.65
CA SER A 113 11.69 7.97 -1.25
C SER A 113 13.16 7.68 -1.54
N TRP A 114 13.58 6.42 -1.31
CA TRP A 114 14.92 5.94 -1.61
C TRP A 114 15.16 5.88 -3.11
N VAL A 115 14.25 5.25 -3.87
CA VAL A 115 14.34 5.21 -5.34
C VAL A 115 14.45 6.63 -5.91
N LYS A 116 13.59 7.54 -5.45
CA LYS A 116 13.65 8.94 -5.91
C LYS A 116 14.96 9.64 -5.53
N TYR A 117 15.53 9.32 -4.37
CA TYR A 117 16.83 9.83 -3.97
C TYR A 117 17.94 9.35 -4.91
N VAL A 118 17.99 8.05 -5.23
CA VAL A 118 18.96 7.48 -6.17
C VAL A 118 18.81 8.09 -7.56
N GLU A 119 17.59 8.14 -8.10
CA GLU A 119 17.30 8.78 -9.41
C GLU A 119 17.78 10.23 -9.50
N THR A 120 17.81 10.95 -8.38
CA THR A 120 18.13 12.38 -8.36
C THR A 120 19.61 12.63 -8.06
N PHE A 121 20.20 11.88 -7.14
CA PHE A 121 21.52 12.20 -6.55
C PHE A 121 22.59 11.17 -6.87
N HIS A 122 22.22 9.92 -7.13
CA HIS A 122 23.15 8.82 -7.41
C HIS A 122 22.69 8.01 -8.62
N PRO A 123 22.48 8.63 -9.80
CA PRO A 123 22.04 7.92 -10.99
C PRO A 123 23.05 6.84 -11.44
N ASP A 124 24.31 6.97 -11.03
CA ASP A 124 25.40 6.03 -11.25
C ASP A 124 25.18 4.65 -10.62
N ILE A 125 24.33 4.54 -9.58
CA ILE A 125 23.99 3.26 -8.93
C ILE A 125 22.57 2.77 -9.28
N LEU A 126 21.91 3.34 -10.29
CA LEU A 126 20.54 2.91 -10.66
C LEU A 126 20.47 1.43 -11.06
N ASP A 127 21.49 0.92 -11.77
CA ASP A 127 21.55 -0.49 -12.18
C ASP A 127 21.73 -1.45 -10.98
N ASN A 128 22.15 -0.94 -9.83
CA ASN A 128 22.21 -1.70 -8.59
C ASN A 128 20.84 -1.85 -7.91
N ILE A 129 19.85 -1.01 -8.24
CA ILE A 129 18.49 -1.11 -7.68
C ILE A 129 17.80 -2.37 -8.20
N SER A 130 17.09 -3.07 -7.32
CA SER A 130 16.24 -4.21 -7.65
C SER A 130 15.18 -3.82 -8.68
N THR A 131 14.92 -4.71 -9.64
CA THR A 131 13.87 -4.50 -10.64
C THR A 131 12.49 -4.93 -10.15
N SER A 132 12.42 -5.62 -9.02
CA SER A 132 11.17 -5.92 -8.34
C SER A 132 10.41 -4.63 -8.02
N LYS A 133 9.09 -4.62 -8.26
CA LYS A 133 8.22 -3.54 -7.77
C LYS A 133 8.13 -3.59 -6.25
N SER A 134 7.70 -2.50 -5.62
CA SER A 134 7.36 -2.52 -4.20
C SER A 134 6.14 -3.43 -3.93
N PRO A 135 5.86 -3.83 -2.68
CA PRO A 135 4.67 -4.60 -2.35
C PRO A 135 3.37 -3.94 -2.84
N ILE A 136 3.23 -2.62 -2.68
CA ILE A 136 2.07 -1.88 -3.19
C ILE A 136 2.06 -1.88 -4.74
N GLY A 137 3.22 -1.71 -5.37
CA GLY A 137 3.37 -1.77 -6.82
C GLY A 137 3.09 -3.15 -7.42
N MET A 138 3.29 -4.24 -6.66
CA MET A 138 2.94 -5.60 -7.04
C MET A 138 1.47 -5.93 -6.73
N GLN A 139 0.95 -5.47 -5.59
CA GLN A 139 -0.42 -5.74 -5.17
C GLN A 139 -1.44 -5.11 -6.12
N GLY A 140 -1.17 -3.89 -6.62
CA GLY A 140 -2.01 -3.18 -7.57
C GLY A 140 -2.46 -4.01 -8.77
N PRO A 141 -1.53 -4.42 -9.66
CA PRO A 141 -1.86 -5.25 -10.80
C PRO A 141 -2.34 -6.64 -10.39
N THR A 142 -1.84 -7.20 -9.29
CA THR A 142 -2.28 -8.53 -8.80
C THR A 142 -3.76 -8.53 -8.42
N ILE A 143 -4.27 -7.44 -7.84
CA ILE A 143 -5.70 -7.26 -7.57
C ILE A 143 -6.50 -7.11 -8.87
N LYS A 144 -6.09 -6.20 -9.75
CA LYS A 144 -6.86 -5.94 -10.98
C LYS A 144 -6.77 -7.08 -12.00
N THR A 145 -5.87 -8.04 -11.83
CA THR A 145 -5.75 -9.20 -12.74
C THR A 145 -6.19 -10.50 -12.07
N TYR A 146 -5.39 -11.02 -11.14
CA TYR A 146 -5.60 -12.33 -10.52
C TYR A 146 -6.80 -12.33 -9.55
N PHE A 147 -6.88 -11.37 -8.64
CA PHE A 147 -8.02 -11.27 -7.71
C PHE A 147 -9.33 -11.06 -8.46
N ALA A 148 -9.37 -10.06 -9.36
CA ALA A 148 -10.54 -9.74 -10.17
C ALA A 148 -11.07 -10.98 -10.92
N LYS A 149 -10.18 -11.74 -11.57
CA LYS A 149 -10.53 -12.98 -12.25
C LYS A 149 -11.08 -14.05 -11.30
N LYS A 150 -10.45 -14.24 -10.14
CA LYS A 150 -10.87 -15.26 -9.15
C LYS A 150 -12.22 -14.94 -8.53
N MET A 151 -12.51 -13.66 -8.31
CA MET A 151 -13.76 -13.18 -7.72
C MET A 151 -14.86 -12.93 -8.75
N GLY A 152 -14.58 -13.06 -10.05
CA GLY A 152 -15.54 -12.76 -11.12
C GLY A 152 -15.90 -11.27 -11.21
N ILE A 153 -14.96 -10.39 -10.84
CA ILE A 153 -15.14 -8.94 -10.81
C ILE A 153 -14.61 -8.31 -12.10
N ASP A 154 -15.36 -7.38 -12.66
CA ASP A 154 -14.87 -6.50 -13.73
C ASP A 154 -13.78 -5.56 -13.18
N PRO A 155 -12.53 -5.65 -13.67
CA PRO A 155 -11.43 -4.84 -13.18
C PRO A 155 -11.63 -3.34 -13.37
N ALA A 156 -12.46 -2.90 -14.33
CA ALA A 156 -12.79 -1.48 -14.52
C ALA A 156 -13.69 -0.90 -13.41
N LYS A 157 -14.34 -1.77 -12.62
CA LYS A 157 -15.14 -1.39 -11.46
C LYS A 157 -14.33 -1.30 -10.17
N ILE A 158 -13.12 -1.87 -10.15
CA ILE A 158 -12.27 -1.88 -8.96
C ILE A 158 -11.68 -0.49 -8.73
N VAL A 159 -11.89 0.01 -7.52
CA VAL A 159 -11.15 1.14 -6.94
C VAL A 159 -10.21 0.58 -5.89
N ASN A 160 -8.93 0.56 -6.21
CA ASN A 160 -7.89 -0.05 -5.39
C ASN A 160 -7.18 1.00 -4.53
N VAL A 161 -7.24 0.83 -3.21
CA VAL A 161 -6.80 1.80 -2.21
C VAL A 161 -5.75 1.19 -1.29
N ALA A 162 -4.53 1.74 -1.29
CA ALA A 162 -3.53 1.36 -0.31
C ALA A 162 -3.63 2.21 0.96
N LEU A 163 -3.77 1.55 2.11
CA LEU A 163 -3.62 2.15 3.44
C LEU A 163 -2.19 1.91 3.93
N THR A 164 -1.42 2.98 4.15
CA THR A 164 0.03 2.88 4.40
C THR A 164 0.54 4.00 5.30
N PRO A 165 1.59 3.81 6.12
CA PRO A 165 2.13 4.89 6.96
C PRO A 165 2.96 5.92 6.17
N CYS A 166 2.99 5.87 4.83
CA CYS A 166 3.95 6.59 4.00
C CYS A 166 3.28 7.53 2.99
N THR A 167 3.64 8.81 3.02
CA THR A 167 3.17 9.79 2.03
C THR A 167 3.84 9.63 0.67
N ALA A 168 5.07 9.13 0.61
CA ALA A 168 5.77 8.89 -0.65
C ALA A 168 5.10 7.82 -1.53
N LYS A 169 4.30 6.92 -0.95
CA LYS A 169 3.48 5.96 -1.72
C LYS A 169 2.45 6.66 -2.61
N LYS A 170 1.93 7.83 -2.20
CA LYS A 170 1.05 8.65 -3.06
C LYS A 170 1.76 9.14 -4.33
N PHE A 171 3.07 9.37 -4.26
CA PHE A 171 3.88 9.69 -5.44
C PHE A 171 4.17 8.44 -6.27
N GLU A 172 4.53 7.32 -5.63
CA GLU A 172 4.85 6.06 -6.33
C GLU A 172 3.72 5.64 -7.28
N ILE A 173 2.48 5.58 -6.79
CA ILE A 173 1.34 5.11 -7.58
C ILE A 173 0.99 6.03 -8.76
N LYS A 174 1.54 7.25 -8.80
CA LYS A 174 1.33 8.25 -9.87
C LYS A 174 2.43 8.25 -10.92
N ARG A 175 3.50 7.47 -10.75
CA ARG A 175 4.58 7.34 -11.76
C ARG A 175 4.04 6.74 -13.05
N ASP A 176 4.42 7.26 -14.21
CA ASP A 176 3.77 6.94 -15.49
C ASP A 176 3.73 5.42 -15.76
N GLU A 177 4.80 4.71 -15.39
CA GLU A 177 4.96 3.25 -15.53
C GLU A 177 4.09 2.39 -14.59
N MET A 178 3.38 2.98 -13.62
CA MET A 178 2.48 2.25 -12.69
C MET A 178 1.09 2.01 -13.31
N ASN A 179 1.07 1.33 -14.45
CA ASN A 179 -0.10 1.08 -15.30
C ASN A 179 -0.14 -0.34 -15.90
N ALA A 180 0.54 -1.32 -15.27
CA ALA A 180 0.60 -2.69 -15.77
C ALA A 180 -0.79 -3.34 -15.94
N SER A 181 -1.75 -2.97 -15.09
CA SER A 181 -3.16 -3.39 -15.18
C SER A 181 -3.82 -2.90 -16.47
N GLY A 182 -3.58 -1.64 -16.84
CA GLY A 182 -4.10 -1.07 -18.08
C GLY A 182 -3.51 -1.73 -19.32
N ILE A 183 -2.21 -2.03 -19.29
CA ILE A 183 -1.54 -2.80 -20.35
C ILE A 183 -2.16 -4.20 -20.45
N PHE A 184 -2.29 -4.91 -19.32
CA PHE A 184 -2.81 -6.28 -19.29
C PHE A 184 -4.24 -6.40 -19.82
N HIS A 185 -5.10 -5.43 -19.49
CA HIS A 185 -6.51 -5.43 -19.92
C HIS A 185 -6.75 -4.68 -21.23
N ASN A 186 -5.71 -4.07 -21.82
CA ASN A 186 -5.82 -3.16 -22.95
C ASN A 186 -6.84 -2.02 -22.69
N LEU A 187 -6.76 -1.43 -21.50
CA LEU A 187 -7.61 -0.33 -21.02
C LEU A 187 -6.77 0.92 -20.74
N GLU A 188 -6.85 1.88 -21.65
CA GLU A 188 -6.16 3.16 -21.51
C GLU A 188 -6.62 3.91 -20.25
N GLY A 189 -5.68 4.51 -19.53
CA GLY A 189 -5.96 5.26 -18.31
C GLY A 189 -6.12 4.41 -17.04
N MET A 190 -6.20 3.08 -17.13
CA MET A 190 -6.24 2.21 -15.95
C MET A 190 -4.89 2.19 -15.22
N ARG A 191 -4.92 2.57 -13.95
CA ARG A 191 -3.76 2.56 -13.03
C ARG A 191 -3.70 1.24 -12.26
N ASP A 192 -2.50 0.89 -11.77
CA ASP A 192 -2.31 -0.27 -10.89
C ASP A 192 -2.97 -0.07 -9.52
N MET A 193 -2.78 1.11 -8.94
CA MET A 193 -3.37 1.57 -7.69
C MET A 193 -4.06 2.91 -7.96
N ASP A 194 -5.26 3.11 -7.40
CA ASP A 194 -6.06 4.32 -7.67
C ASP A 194 -5.81 5.39 -6.60
N TYR A 195 -5.78 4.97 -5.32
CA TYR A 195 -5.58 5.88 -4.19
C TYR A 195 -4.61 5.31 -3.16
N VAL A 196 -4.00 6.23 -2.40
CA VAL A 196 -3.23 5.91 -1.20
C VAL A 196 -3.76 6.81 -0.08
N ILE A 197 -4.10 6.24 1.07
CA ILE A 197 -4.44 6.97 2.29
C ILE A 197 -3.46 6.62 3.42
N THR A 198 -3.17 7.59 4.28
CA THR A 198 -2.30 7.38 5.44
C THR A 198 -3.04 6.79 6.64
N THR A 199 -2.27 6.28 7.63
CA THR A 199 -2.80 5.91 8.95
C THR A 199 -3.58 7.07 9.58
N ARG A 200 -3.04 8.30 9.51
CA ARG A 200 -3.70 9.51 10.03
C ARG A 200 -4.98 9.85 9.27
N GLU A 201 -4.97 9.74 7.94
CA GLU A 201 -6.17 9.95 7.13
C GLU A 201 -7.30 9.00 7.52
N LEU A 202 -7.00 7.71 7.73
CA LEU A 202 -7.99 6.75 8.21
C LEU A 202 -8.53 7.13 9.59
N ALA A 203 -7.65 7.53 10.52
CA ALA A 203 -8.06 7.95 11.85
C ALA A 203 -8.94 9.20 11.82
N THR A 204 -8.58 10.22 11.03
CA THR A 204 -9.40 11.42 10.82
C THR A 204 -10.76 11.04 10.24
N TRP A 205 -10.79 10.20 9.20
CA TRP A 205 -12.04 9.78 8.57
C TRP A 205 -12.97 9.02 9.53
N ALA A 206 -12.41 8.16 10.38
CA ALA A 206 -13.15 7.46 11.42
C ALA A 206 -13.74 8.42 12.47
N LYS A 207 -12.94 9.40 12.92
CA LYS A 207 -13.34 10.42 13.89
C LYS A 207 -14.47 11.30 13.32
N GLU A 208 -14.36 11.72 12.06
CA GLU A 208 -15.41 12.51 11.38
C GLU A 208 -16.73 11.76 11.24
N ASN A 209 -16.68 10.43 11.08
CA ASN A 209 -17.85 9.56 11.02
C ASN A 209 -18.35 9.11 12.41
N ASN A 210 -17.81 9.66 13.50
CA ASN A 210 -18.15 9.32 14.88
C ASN A 210 -18.08 7.80 15.16
N ILE A 211 -17.10 7.12 14.55
CA ILE A 211 -16.90 5.69 14.78
C ILE A 211 -16.11 5.49 16.07
N GLU A 212 -16.74 4.83 17.04
CA GLU A 212 -16.06 4.39 18.26
C GLU A 212 -15.14 3.20 17.94
N PHE A 213 -13.88 3.49 17.60
CA PHE A 213 -12.89 2.47 17.20
C PHE A 213 -12.66 1.40 18.29
N ASN A 214 -12.62 1.82 19.56
CA ASN A 214 -12.29 0.94 20.67
C ASN A 214 -13.38 -0.12 20.95
N SER A 215 -14.63 0.13 20.56
CA SER A 215 -15.75 -0.81 20.68
C SER A 215 -15.99 -1.66 19.43
N LEU A 216 -15.17 -1.50 18.38
CA LEU A 216 -15.27 -2.39 17.22
C LEU A 216 -14.86 -3.81 17.60
N GLU A 217 -15.74 -4.75 17.27
CA GLU A 217 -15.41 -6.17 17.22
C GLU A 217 -14.37 -6.42 16.12
N VAL A 218 -13.46 -7.37 16.35
CA VAL A 218 -12.42 -7.71 15.39
C VAL A 218 -12.99 -8.48 14.20
N SER A 219 -12.47 -8.22 13.01
CA SER A 219 -12.82 -9.01 11.82
C SER A 219 -11.55 -9.38 11.03
N PRO A 220 -11.50 -10.58 10.42
CA PRO A 220 -10.33 -11.03 9.68
C PRO A 220 -10.27 -10.36 8.30
N TYR A 221 -9.11 -10.33 7.65
CA TYR A 221 -9.02 -10.02 6.21
C TYR A 221 -9.89 -10.98 5.38
N ASP A 222 -10.19 -10.59 4.14
CA ASP A 222 -10.82 -11.53 3.20
C ASP A 222 -9.82 -12.62 2.80
N GLU A 223 -10.32 -13.85 2.59
CA GLU A 223 -9.48 -15.05 2.46
C GLU A 223 -8.45 -14.96 1.31
N LEU A 224 -8.85 -14.44 0.15
CA LEU A 224 -7.97 -14.33 -1.02
C LEU A 224 -7.04 -13.12 -0.86
N MET A 225 -5.73 -13.35 -0.72
CA MET A 225 -4.70 -12.32 -0.42
C MET A 225 -4.79 -11.74 1.00
N GLY A 226 -5.32 -12.50 1.96
CA GLY A 226 -5.27 -12.17 3.39
C GLY A 226 -4.13 -12.86 4.16
N GLU A 227 -3.56 -13.94 3.61
CA GLU A 227 -2.49 -14.70 4.24
C GLU A 227 -1.09 -14.16 3.89
N SER A 228 -0.15 -14.26 4.82
CA SER A 228 1.25 -13.92 4.61
C SER A 228 2.20 -14.73 5.48
N SER A 229 3.45 -14.82 5.05
CA SER A 229 4.54 -15.43 5.80
C SER A 229 5.09 -14.46 6.87
N GLY A 230 5.87 -14.98 7.81
CA GLY A 230 6.59 -14.16 8.77
C GLY A 230 7.59 -13.18 8.12
N ALA A 231 8.06 -13.46 6.89
CA ALA A 231 8.94 -12.55 6.14
C ALA A 231 8.17 -11.31 5.64
N GLY A 232 6.95 -11.49 5.15
CA GLY A 232 6.08 -10.39 4.74
C GLY A 232 5.71 -9.47 5.92
N VAL A 233 5.49 -10.03 7.12
CA VAL A 233 5.15 -9.26 8.32
C VAL A 233 6.25 -8.27 8.72
N ILE A 234 7.53 -8.68 8.61
CA ILE A 234 8.68 -7.85 9.02
C ILE A 234 9.17 -6.88 7.92
N PHE A 235 8.45 -6.76 6.81
CA PHE A 235 8.85 -5.91 5.67
C PHE A 235 8.95 -4.41 6.02
N ALA A 236 8.26 -3.97 7.09
CA ALA A 236 8.25 -2.58 7.54
C ALA A 236 9.18 -2.29 8.74
N ASN A 237 10.14 -3.18 9.03
CA ASN A 237 11.22 -2.92 9.99
C ASN A 237 12.30 -1.99 9.43
#